data_AF-A0A517V604-F1
#
_entry.id   AF-A0A517V604-F1
#
_cell.length_a   1.000
_cell.length_b   1.000
_cell.length_c   1.000
_cell.angle_alpha   90.00
_cell.angle_beta   90.00
_cell.angle_gamma   90.00
#
_symmetry.space_group_name_H-M   'P 1'
#
loop_
_entity.id
_entity.type
_entity.pdbx_description
1 polymer ?
#
loop_
_entity_poly.entity_id
_entity_poly.type
_entity_poly.pdbx_seq_one_letter_code
_entity_poly.pdbx_strand_id
1 'polypeptide(L)'
;MSATQKHAWFNIAVIGGTLLLVACLYPFLGWSANGALGLAGLLGLGPVFYRKSASEVVMDERDILIQRRATLLGYTAFWLVFVLVAALLSPLVYGQEGNIPVIVVQLSVFYAMVLFVGVSSLATLIQNARG
;
A
#
# COMPACT_ATOMS: atom_id res chain seq x y z
N MET A 1 2.90 -3.64 -21.90
CA MET A 1 2.63 -3.11 -20.55
C MET A 1 3.50 -1.91 -20.31
N SER A 2 2.91 -0.76 -19.96
CA SER A 2 3.67 0.46 -19.61
C SER A 2 4.51 0.23 -18.35
N ALA A 3 5.52 1.08 -18.13
CA ALA A 3 6.33 1.05 -16.91
C ALA A 3 5.45 1.16 -15.66
N THR A 4 4.43 2.02 -15.71
CA THR A 4 3.44 2.24 -14.65
C THR A 4 2.64 0.98 -14.33
N GLN A 5 2.22 0.21 -15.34
CA GLN A 5 1.52 -1.07 -15.12
C GLN A 5 2.45 -2.13 -14.49
N LYS A 6 3.70 -2.23 -14.97
CA LYS A 6 4.67 -3.19 -14.40
C LYS A 6 4.96 -2.88 -12.94
N HIS A 7 5.15 -1.61 -12.61
CA HIS A 7 5.36 -1.15 -11.24
C HIS A 7 4.11 -1.42 -10.36
N ALA A 8 2.90 -1.19 -10.87
CA ALA A 8 1.67 -1.48 -10.13
C ALA A 8 1.50 -2.98 -9.84
N TRP A 9 1.78 -3.86 -10.81
CA TRP A 9 1.77 -5.31 -10.58
C TRP A 9 2.82 -5.74 -9.55
N PHE A 10 4.04 -5.18 -9.63
CA PHE A 10 5.08 -5.42 -8.64
C PHE A 10 4.61 -5.04 -7.22
N ASN A 11 4.03 -3.85 -7.06
CA ASN A 11 3.51 -3.40 -5.78
C ASN A 11 2.40 -4.32 -5.24
N ILE A 12 1.46 -4.75 -6.09
CA ILE A 12 0.43 -5.72 -5.70
C ILE A 12 1.05 -7.06 -5.28
N ALA A 13 2.05 -7.57 -5.99
CA ALA A 13 2.72 -8.81 -5.63
C ALA A 13 3.46 -8.70 -4.29
N VAL A 14 4.20 -7.62 -4.06
CA VAL A 14 4.91 -7.36 -2.79
C VAL A 14 3.92 -7.23 -1.64
N ILE A 15 2.86 -6.44 -1.81
CA ILE A 15 1.83 -6.23 -0.76
C ILE A 15 1.07 -7.52 -0.48
N GLY A 16 0.59 -8.19 -1.53
CA GLY A 16 -0.14 -9.45 -1.40
C GLY A 16 0.71 -10.52 -0.72
N GLY A 17 1.97 -10.68 -1.14
CA GLY A 17 2.92 -11.60 -0.50
C GLY A 17 3.22 -11.23 0.95
N THR A 18 3.37 -9.94 1.25
CA THR A 18 3.60 -9.45 2.63
C THR A 18 2.41 -9.79 3.54
N LEU A 19 1.18 -9.46 3.11
CA LEU A 19 -0.03 -9.72 3.88
C LEU A 19 -0.30 -11.22 4.04
N LEU A 20 -0.10 -12.00 2.97
CA LEU A 20 -0.20 -13.45 3.02
C LEU A 20 0.78 -14.03 4.04
N LEU A 21 2.04 -13.57 4.04
CA LEU A 21 3.05 -14.06 4.96
C LEU A 21 2.72 -13.70 6.42
N VAL A 22 2.26 -12.47 6.69
CA VAL A 22 1.77 -12.08 8.03
C VAL A 22 0.64 -13.02 8.47
N ALA A 23 -0.35 -13.28 7.61
CA ALA A 23 -1.48 -14.14 7.92
C ALA A 23 -1.06 -15.61 8.16
N CYS A 24 -0.15 -16.15 7.35
CA CYS A 24 0.37 -17.50 7.53
C CYS A 24 1.21 -17.68 8.80
N LEU A 25 1.95 -16.65 9.21
CA LEU A 25 2.78 -16.68 10.42
C LEU A 25 1.99 -16.40 11.70
N TYR A 26 0.86 -15.72 11.61
CA TYR A 26 0.07 -15.31 12.77
C TYR A 26 -0.32 -16.46 13.73
N PRO A 27 -0.76 -17.65 13.26
CA PRO A 27 -1.08 -18.78 14.14
C PRO A 27 0.10 -19.30 14.96
N PHE A 28 1.34 -19.11 14.49
CA PHE A 28 2.55 -19.64 15.11
C PHE A 28 3.30 -18.59 15.94
N LEU A 29 3.28 -17.33 15.51
CA LEU A 29 4.10 -16.25 16.09
C LEU A 29 3.26 -15.13 16.75
N GLY A 30 1.93 -15.16 16.62
CA GLY A 30 1.04 -14.12 17.13
C GLY A 30 1.43 -12.74 16.60
N TRP A 31 1.54 -11.76 17.51
CA TRP A 31 1.91 -10.38 17.18
C TRP A 31 3.28 -10.24 16.50
N SER A 32 4.21 -11.15 16.76
CA SER A 32 5.55 -11.13 16.14
C SER A 32 5.50 -11.41 14.63
N ALA A 33 4.40 -11.99 14.11
CA ALA A 33 4.19 -12.18 12.68
C ALA A 33 4.19 -10.86 11.89
N ASN A 34 3.87 -9.73 12.54
CA ASN A 34 3.94 -8.41 11.92
C ASN A 34 5.38 -8.02 11.51
N GLY A 35 6.41 -8.70 11.99
CA GLY A 35 7.79 -8.54 11.48
C GLY A 35 7.90 -8.81 9.97
N ALA A 36 7.02 -9.64 9.40
CA ALA A 36 6.95 -9.88 7.96
C ALA A 36 6.59 -8.63 7.14
N LEU A 37 6.01 -7.59 7.76
CA LEU A 37 5.80 -6.28 7.12
C LEU A 37 7.11 -5.65 6.62
N GLY A 38 8.28 -6.07 7.14
CA GLY A 38 9.58 -5.69 6.61
C GLY A 38 9.77 -5.99 5.12
N LEU A 39 9.05 -6.99 4.56
CA LEU A 39 9.05 -7.28 3.13
C LEU A 39 8.47 -6.13 2.29
N ALA A 40 7.63 -5.28 2.86
CA ALA A 40 7.16 -4.07 2.19
C ALA A 40 8.30 -3.09 1.87
N GLY A 41 9.49 -3.25 2.48
CA GLY A 41 10.70 -2.53 2.08
C GLY A 41 11.10 -2.74 0.61
N LEU A 42 10.69 -3.86 -0.01
CA LEU A 42 10.90 -4.12 -1.43
C LEU A 42 10.20 -3.10 -2.35
N LEU A 43 9.15 -2.41 -1.86
CA LEU A 43 8.51 -1.31 -2.60
C LEU A 43 9.50 -0.19 -2.96
N GLY A 44 10.59 -0.05 -2.20
CA GLY A 44 11.68 0.89 -2.50
C GLY A 44 12.42 0.61 -3.83
N LEU A 45 12.22 -0.57 -4.44
CA LEU A 45 12.78 -0.92 -5.74
C LEU A 45 11.98 -0.34 -6.92
N GLY A 46 10.91 0.41 -6.67
CA GLY A 46 10.09 1.08 -7.67
C GLY A 46 10.85 1.85 -8.77
N PRO A 47 11.94 2.59 -8.49
CA PRO A 47 12.68 3.34 -9.51
C PRO A 47 13.26 2.47 -10.64
N VAL A 48 13.47 1.17 -10.41
CA VAL A 48 14.01 0.24 -11.41
C VAL A 48 13.09 0.15 -12.65
N PHE A 49 11.77 0.29 -12.46
CA PHE A 49 10.79 0.23 -13.55
C PHE A 49 10.78 1.46 -14.45
N TYR A 50 11.37 2.58 -14.00
CA TYR A 50 11.35 3.86 -14.71
C TYR A 50 12.72 4.26 -15.27
N ARG A 51 13.70 3.35 -15.25
CA ARG A 51 15.06 3.61 -15.76
C ARG A 51 15.01 3.80 -17.29
N LYS A 52 15.39 5.00 -17.76
CA LYS A 52 15.40 5.35 -19.20
C LYS A 52 16.51 4.63 -19.99
N SER A 53 16.17 4.16 -21.19
CA SER A 53 17.12 4.01 -22.30
C SER A 53 17.07 5.29 -23.16
N ALA A 54 18.15 5.60 -23.90
CA ALA A 54 18.37 6.90 -24.55
C ALA A 54 17.25 7.34 -25.53
N SER A 55 16.38 6.44 -25.97
CA SER A 55 15.31 6.71 -26.95
C SER A 55 13.91 6.31 -26.49
N GLU A 56 13.71 5.93 -25.22
CA GLU A 56 12.43 5.37 -24.75
C GLU A 56 11.58 6.39 -23.98
N VAL A 57 10.35 6.60 -24.44
CA VAL A 57 9.32 7.34 -23.68
C VAL A 57 8.78 6.42 -22.59
N VAL A 58 9.23 6.62 -21.36
CA VAL A 58 8.89 5.77 -20.20
C VAL A 58 7.49 6.02 -19.66
N MET A 59 6.99 7.26 -19.77
CA MET A 59 5.64 7.66 -19.37
C MET A 59 5.07 8.66 -20.38
N ASP A 60 3.84 8.44 -20.81
CA ASP A 60 3.06 9.37 -21.62
C ASP A 60 2.13 10.25 -20.77
N GLU A 61 1.42 11.19 -21.41
CA GLU A 61 0.46 12.07 -20.72
C GLU A 61 -0.69 11.27 -20.08
N ARG A 62 -1.07 10.14 -20.68
CA ARG A 62 -2.12 9.26 -20.19
C ARG A 62 -1.71 8.59 -18.87
N ASP A 63 -0.50 8.05 -18.80
CA ASP A 63 0.10 7.43 -17.62
C ASP A 63 0.16 8.43 -16.47
N ILE A 64 0.53 9.70 -16.74
CA ILE A 64 0.52 10.78 -15.74
C ILE A 64 -0.89 11.00 -15.19
N LEU A 65 -1.90 11.09 -16.06
CA LEU A 65 -3.28 11.30 -15.64
C LEU A 65 -3.82 10.12 -14.83
N ILE A 66 -3.51 8.88 -15.24
CA ILE A 66 -3.89 7.67 -14.50
C ILE A 66 -3.22 7.66 -13.13
N GLN A 67 -1.92 7.95 -13.06
CA GLN A 67 -1.17 7.97 -11.81
C GLN A 67 -1.74 9.01 -10.85
N ARG A 68 -2.08 10.22 -11.32
CA ARG A 68 -2.72 11.25 -10.48
C ARG A 68 -4.07 10.79 -9.93
N ARG A 69 -4.94 10.23 -10.77
CA ARG A 69 -6.25 9.71 -10.33
C ARG A 69 -6.10 8.55 -9.35
N ALA A 70 -5.20 7.63 -9.62
CA ALA A 70 -4.92 6.49 -8.75
C ALA A 70 -4.32 6.92 -7.39
N THR A 71 -3.48 7.95 -7.39
CA THR A 71 -2.94 8.56 -6.16
C THR A 71 -4.05 9.20 -5.34
N LEU A 72 -4.95 9.95 -5.98
CA LEU A 72 -6.12 10.53 -5.31
C LEU A 72 -7.02 9.44 -4.70
N LEU A 73 -7.28 8.35 -5.42
CA LEU A 73 -8.06 7.23 -4.88
C LEU A 73 -7.39 6.57 -3.68
N GLY A 74 -6.08 6.33 -3.74
CA GLY A 74 -5.32 5.79 -2.61
C GLY A 74 -5.33 6.72 -1.41
N TYR A 75 -5.15 8.02 -1.64
CA TYR A 75 -5.18 9.05 -0.59
C TYR A 75 -6.56 9.14 0.08
N THR A 76 -7.64 9.13 -0.70
CA THR A 76 -9.01 9.12 -0.18
C THR A 76 -9.28 7.87 0.64
N ALA A 77 -8.90 6.68 0.14
CA ALA A 77 -9.06 5.43 0.88
C ALA A 77 -8.26 5.44 2.19
N PHE A 78 -7.02 5.92 2.16
CA PHE A 78 -6.19 6.10 3.35
C PHE A 78 -6.88 6.97 4.39
N TRP A 79 -7.36 8.16 4.03
CA TRP A 79 -7.99 9.07 5.00
C TRP A 79 -9.29 8.51 5.58
N LEU A 80 -10.13 7.90 4.75
CA LEU A 80 -11.38 7.31 5.23
C LEU A 80 -11.12 6.17 6.23
N VAL A 81 -10.17 5.28 5.91
CA VAL A 81 -9.79 4.18 6.81
C VAL A 81 -9.09 4.72 8.06
N PHE A 82 -8.21 5.71 7.93
CA PHE A 82 -7.52 6.31 9.05
C PHE A 82 -8.50 6.96 10.04
N VAL A 83 -9.42 7.80 9.57
CA VAL A 83 -10.43 8.43 10.42
C VAL A 83 -11.31 7.36 11.08
N LEU A 84 -11.77 6.37 10.32
CA LEU A 84 -12.58 5.28 10.85
C LEU A 84 -11.84 4.52 11.95
N VAL A 85 -10.61 4.07 11.69
CA VAL A 85 -9.87 3.23 12.63
C VAL A 85 -9.39 4.06 13.83
N ALA A 86 -8.76 5.21 13.60
CA ALA A 86 -8.13 5.99 14.65
C ALA A 86 -9.14 6.73 15.51
N ALA A 87 -10.17 7.36 14.93
CA ALA A 87 -11.10 8.19 15.69
C ALA A 87 -12.34 7.42 16.16
N LEU A 88 -12.86 6.48 15.36
CA LEU A 88 -14.14 5.81 15.67
C LEU A 88 -13.94 4.44 16.32
N LEU A 89 -13.03 3.61 15.81
CA LEU A 89 -12.89 2.22 16.28
C LEU A 89 -11.92 2.08 17.45
N SER A 90 -10.86 2.88 17.51
CA SER A 90 -9.87 2.76 18.59
C SER A 90 -10.47 2.94 20.00
N PRO A 91 -11.42 3.86 20.26
CA PRO A 91 -12.03 3.99 21.59
C PRO A 91 -12.92 2.80 21.96
N LEU A 92 -13.44 2.04 20.98
CA LEU A 92 -14.21 0.83 21.23
C LEU A 92 -13.34 -0.33 21.72
N VAL A 93 -12.05 -0.33 21.38
CA VAL A 93 -11.10 -1.39 21.74
C VAL A 93 -10.32 -1.01 23.01
N TYR A 94 -9.87 0.24 23.10
CA TYR A 94 -9.00 0.69 24.19
C TYR A 94 -9.75 1.45 25.29
N GLY A 95 -10.99 1.90 25.03
CA GLY A 95 -11.76 2.78 25.91
C GLY A 95 -11.51 4.26 25.61
N GLN A 96 -12.46 5.12 25.99
CA GLN A 96 -12.39 6.57 25.76
C GLN A 96 -11.20 7.23 26.48
N GLU A 97 -10.85 6.72 27.67
CA GLU A 97 -9.71 7.16 28.49
C GLU A 97 -8.53 6.18 28.41
N GLY A 98 -8.55 5.28 27.42
CA GLY A 98 -7.59 4.21 27.27
C GLY A 98 -6.26 4.64 26.66
N ASN A 99 -5.19 3.92 27.00
CA ASN A 99 -3.89 4.11 26.37
C ASN A 99 -3.70 3.14 25.20
N ILE A 100 -3.25 3.65 24.06
CA ILE A 100 -2.92 2.84 22.88
C ILE A 100 -1.45 2.39 22.98
N PRO A 101 -1.15 1.09 22.89
CA PRO A 101 0.23 0.61 22.89
C PRO A 101 1.03 1.20 21.71
N VAL A 102 2.26 1.63 21.97
CA VAL A 102 3.14 2.25 20.95
C VAL A 102 3.31 1.36 19.71
N ILE A 103 3.41 0.04 19.92
CA ILE A 103 3.54 -0.93 18.82
C ILE A 103 2.35 -0.88 17.86
N VAL A 104 1.13 -0.61 18.34
CA VAL A 104 -0.07 -0.50 17.50
C VAL A 104 0.02 0.74 16.61
N VAL A 105 0.52 1.85 17.15
CA VAL A 105 0.74 3.09 16.40
C VAL A 105 1.86 2.91 15.37
N GLN A 106 2.94 2.22 15.71
CA GLN A 106 4.03 1.94 14.76
C GLN A 106 3.55 1.03 13.62
N LEU A 107 2.79 -0.01 13.92
CA LEU A 107 2.24 -0.93 12.92
C LEU A 107 1.17 -0.27 12.04
N SER A 108 0.37 0.66 12.59
CA SER A 108 -0.66 1.34 11.80
C SER A 108 -0.08 2.13 10.62
N VAL A 109 1.13 2.69 10.76
CA VAL A 109 1.84 3.36 9.66
C VAL A 109 2.17 2.39 8.52
N PHE A 110 2.63 1.18 8.84
CA PHE A 110 2.90 0.16 7.83
C PHE A 110 1.62 -0.30 7.13
N TYR A 111 0.55 -0.56 7.88
CA TYR A 111 -0.74 -0.94 7.28
C TYR A 111 -1.36 0.19 6.47
N ALA A 112 -1.18 1.45 6.88
CA ALA A 112 -1.59 2.62 6.10
C ALA A 112 -0.82 2.73 4.77
N MET A 113 0.50 2.52 4.78
CA MET A 113 1.31 2.47 3.57
C MET A 113 0.84 1.34 2.64
N VAL A 114 0.62 0.13 3.18
CA VAL A 114 0.11 -1.02 2.44
C VAL A 114 -1.23 -0.71 1.79
N LEU A 115 -2.16 -0.10 2.53
CA LEU A 115 -3.46 0.32 2.02
C LEU A 115 -3.32 1.33 0.88
N PHE A 116 -2.56 2.41 1.11
CA PHE A 116 -2.36 3.46 0.11
C PHE A 116 -1.75 2.91 -1.17
N VAL A 117 -0.62 2.21 -1.07
CA VAL A 117 0.08 1.65 -2.24
C VAL A 117 -0.76 0.58 -2.92
N GLY A 118 -1.46 -0.26 -2.16
CA GLY A 118 -2.34 -1.29 -2.70
C GLY A 118 -3.51 -0.70 -3.50
N VAL A 119 -4.22 0.27 -2.94
CA VAL A 119 -5.35 0.94 -3.61
C VAL A 119 -4.88 1.72 -4.83
N SER A 120 -3.79 2.49 -4.73
CA SER A 120 -3.25 3.22 -5.88
C SER A 120 -2.76 2.27 -6.98
N SER A 121 -2.12 1.15 -6.64
CA SER A 121 -1.66 0.17 -7.64
C SER A 121 -2.85 -0.53 -8.30
N LEU A 122 -3.86 -0.94 -7.53
CA LEU A 122 -5.08 -1.54 -8.06
C LEU A 122 -5.85 -0.56 -8.97
N ALA A 123 -6.03 0.69 -8.52
CA ALA A 123 -6.67 1.74 -9.31
C ALA A 123 -5.92 2.03 -10.61
N THR A 124 -4.58 1.97 -10.60
CA THR A 124 -3.75 2.09 -11.79
C THR A 124 -4.03 0.96 -12.77
N LEU A 125 -4.06 -0.30 -12.31
CA LEU A 125 -4.33 -1.46 -13.16
C LEU A 125 -5.74 -1.43 -13.76
N ILE A 126 -6.75 -1.08 -12.95
CA ILE A 126 -8.15 -0.98 -13.41
C ILE A 126 -8.32 0.12 -14.46
N GLN A 127 -7.76 1.31 -14.24
CA GLN A 127 -7.85 2.41 -15.20
C GLN A 127 -7.10 2.11 -16.50
N ASN A 128 -6.00 1.37 -16.43
CA ASN A 128 -5.29 0.91 -17.62
C ASN A 128 -6.08 -0.16 -18.39
N ALA A 129 -6.80 -1.06 -17.71
CA ALA A 129 -7.60 -2.10 -18.37
C ALA A 129 -8.87 -1.57 -19.06
N ARG A 130 -9.34 -0.38 -18.67
CA ARG A 130 -10.57 0.25 -19.19
C ARG A 130 -10.36 1.12 -20.44
N GLY A 131 -9.14 1.21 -20.97
CA GLY A 131 -8.83 2.08 -22.12
C GLY A 131 -7.78 1.51 -23.05
#